data_AF-D1QR64-F1
#
_entry.id   AF-D1QR64-F1
#
_cell.length_a   1.000
_cell.length_b   1.000
_cell.length_c   1.000
_cell.angle_alpha   90.00
_cell.angle_beta   90.00
_cell.angle_gamma   90.00
#
_symmetry.space_group_name_H-M   'P 1'
#
loop_
_entity.id
_entity.type
_entity.pdbx_description
1 polymer ?
#
loop_
_entity_poly.entity_id
_entity_poly.type
_entity_poly.pdbx_seq_one_letter_code
_entity_poly.pdbx_strand_id
1 'polypeptide(L)'
;MKTDNSRARMEGIGERLKNVRQYLIMTQQQVAEATGLPVITISKIEHDKVVNSDSFIQMLHFYSNYISVDFLMAKDFKIADADRYTKSFSLNTIVKAKLELIQEQVTKELESTQKDFVQKVSEAINLL
;
A
#
# COMPACT_ATOMS: atom_id res chain seq x y z
N MET A 1 -34.71 -1.74 -14.64
CA MET A 1 -33.81 -2.83 -14.23
C MET A 1 -32.36 -2.41 -14.56
N LYS A 2 -31.62 -1.82 -13.61
CA LYS A 2 -30.24 -1.32 -13.79
C LYS A 2 -29.29 -1.67 -12.61
N THR A 3 -29.74 -2.52 -11.69
CA THR A 3 -29.08 -2.81 -10.41
C THR A 3 -28.08 -3.96 -10.46
N ASP A 4 -28.13 -4.78 -11.51
CA ASP A 4 -27.35 -6.03 -11.59
C ASP A 4 -25.86 -5.79 -11.95
N ASN A 5 -25.61 -4.80 -12.81
CA ASN A 5 -24.27 -4.51 -13.34
C ASN A 5 -23.33 -3.82 -12.30
N SER A 6 -23.89 -3.20 -11.25
CA SER A 6 -23.10 -2.50 -10.23
C SER A 6 -22.53 -3.44 -9.17
N ARG A 7 -23.25 -4.52 -8.82
CA ARG A 7 -22.76 -5.53 -7.85
C ARG A 7 -21.56 -6.30 -8.40
N ALA A 8 -21.63 -6.73 -9.65
CA ALA A 8 -20.53 -7.41 -10.33
C ALA A 8 -19.26 -6.54 -10.50
N ARG A 9 -19.40 -5.21 -10.51
CA ARG A 9 -18.25 -4.27 -10.58
C ARG A 9 -17.55 -4.07 -9.24
N MET A 10 -18.25 -4.25 -8.12
CA MET A 10 -17.68 -4.11 -6.78
C MET A 10 -17.13 -5.43 -6.23
N GLU A 11 -17.46 -6.56 -6.86
CA GLU A 11 -16.95 -7.87 -6.48
C GLU A 11 -15.43 -7.94 -6.74
N GLY A 12 -14.66 -8.29 -5.71
CA GLY A 12 -13.21 -8.35 -5.77
C GLY A 12 -12.51 -6.98 -5.72
N ILE A 13 -13.22 -5.89 -5.39
CA ILE A 13 -12.62 -4.57 -5.29
C ILE A 13 -11.56 -4.50 -4.20
N GLY A 14 -11.74 -5.25 -3.10
CA GLY A 14 -10.76 -5.41 -2.03
C GLY A 14 -9.44 -5.99 -2.53
N GLU A 15 -9.51 -7.10 -3.27
CA GLU A 15 -8.31 -7.73 -3.84
C GLU A 15 -7.63 -6.81 -4.86
N ARG A 16 -8.38 -6.01 -5.62
CA ARG A 16 -7.81 -5.01 -6.53
C ARG A 16 -7.06 -3.91 -5.79
N LEU A 17 -7.62 -3.40 -4.70
CA LEU A 17 -6.96 -2.42 -3.83
C LEU A 17 -5.67 -2.98 -3.21
N LYS A 18 -5.69 -4.24 -2.79
CA LYS A 18 -4.50 -4.96 -2.34
C LYS A 18 -3.44 -5.08 -3.42
N ASN A 19 -3.82 -5.41 -4.65
CA ASN A 19 -2.89 -5.46 -5.78
C ASN A 19 -2.26 -4.10 -6.07
N VAL A 20 -3.04 -3.02 -6.01
CA VAL A 20 -2.51 -1.65 -6.13
C VAL A 20 -1.53 -1.34 -5.00
N ARG A 21 -1.86 -1.69 -3.75
CA ARG A 21 -0.95 -1.53 -2.61
C ARG A 21 0.39 -2.22 -2.83
N GLN A 22 0.35 -3.47 -3.28
CA GLN A 22 1.54 -4.27 -3.55
C GLN A 22 2.35 -3.72 -4.73
N TYR A 23 1.68 -3.27 -5.79
CA TYR A 23 2.31 -2.55 -6.89
C TYR A 23 3.03 -1.28 -6.42
N LEU A 24 2.45 -0.57 -5.45
CA LEU A 24 3.08 0.59 -4.80
C LEU A 24 4.21 0.20 -3.83
N ILE A 25 4.37 -1.09 -3.49
CA ILE A 25 5.33 -1.62 -2.52
C ILE A 25 5.06 -1.03 -1.12
N MET A 26 3.79 -1.02 -0.72
CA MET A 26 3.37 -0.57 0.61
C MET A 26 2.90 -1.74 1.46
N THR A 27 3.22 -1.70 2.74
CA THR A 27 2.62 -2.58 3.76
C THR A 27 1.23 -2.07 4.15
N GLN A 28 0.40 -2.94 4.75
CA GLN A 28 -0.88 -2.50 5.31
C GLN A 28 -0.70 -1.47 6.44
N GLN A 29 0.40 -1.57 7.20
CA GLN A 29 0.79 -0.62 8.24
C GLN A 29 1.04 0.78 7.67
N GLN A 30 1.80 0.89 6.58
CA GLN A 30 2.08 2.18 5.94
C GLN A 30 0.81 2.83 5.36
N VAL A 31 -0.11 2.02 4.81
CA VAL A 31 -1.41 2.54 4.34
C VAL A 31 -2.28 3.00 5.52
N ALA A 32 -2.28 2.25 6.63
CA ALA A 32 -2.97 2.64 7.86
C ALA A 32 -2.45 3.99 8.39
N GLU A 33 -1.13 4.18 8.43
CA GLU A 33 -0.50 5.45 8.83
C GLU A 33 -0.87 6.61 7.90
N ALA A 34 -0.81 6.38 6.58
CA ALA A 34 -1.13 7.42 5.58
C ALA A 34 -2.62 7.80 5.54
N THR A 35 -3.51 6.88 5.91
CA THR A 35 -4.96 7.10 5.88
C THR A 35 -5.55 7.42 7.24
N GLY A 36 -4.87 7.12 8.34
CA GLY A 36 -5.41 7.18 9.70
C GLY A 36 -6.38 6.03 10.01
N LEU A 37 -6.52 5.03 9.13
CA LEU A 37 -7.37 3.87 9.35
C LEU A 37 -6.63 2.79 10.16
N PRO A 38 -7.32 2.04 11.04
CA PRO A 38 -6.72 0.88 11.68
C PRO A 38 -6.25 -0.16 10.64
N VAL A 39 -5.10 -0.79 10.86
CA VAL A 39 -4.55 -1.85 9.99
C VAL A 39 -5.56 -2.98 9.75
N ILE A 40 -6.31 -3.34 10.79
CA ILE A 40 -7.36 -4.36 10.67
C ILE A 40 -8.48 -3.95 9.73
N THR A 41 -8.78 -2.66 9.62
CA THR A 41 -9.75 -2.10 8.67
C THR A 41 -9.22 -2.20 7.25
N ILE A 42 -7.94 -1.88 7.02
CA ILE A 42 -7.27 -2.08 5.73
C ILE A 42 -7.34 -3.55 5.31
N SER A 43 -6.97 -4.47 6.21
CA SER A 43 -7.02 -5.91 5.95
C SER A 43 -8.45 -6.39 5.64
N LYS A 44 -9.46 -5.93 6.38
CA LYS A 44 -10.87 -6.27 6.10
C LYS A 44 -11.30 -5.81 4.71
N ILE A 45 -10.98 -4.57 4.32
CA ILE A 45 -11.29 -4.04 2.99
C ILE A 45 -10.62 -4.91 1.92
N GLU A 46 -9.34 -5.24 2.07
CA GLU A 46 -8.58 -6.04 1.11
C GLU A 46 -9.11 -7.47 0.93
N HIS A 47 -9.83 -8.01 1.92
CA HIS A 47 -10.45 -9.33 1.86
C HIS A 47 -11.96 -9.27 1.59
N ASP A 48 -12.44 -8.16 1.01
CA ASP A 48 -13.85 -7.91 0.69
C ASP A 48 -14.79 -8.14 1.89
N LYS A 49 -14.30 -7.87 3.12
CA LYS A 49 -15.10 -7.95 4.34
C LYS A 49 -15.85 -6.66 4.55
N VAL A 50 -17.01 -6.78 5.19
CA VAL A 50 -17.88 -5.64 5.52
C VAL A 50 -17.14 -4.67 6.43
N VAL A 51 -17.06 -3.43 6.00
CA VAL A 51 -16.59 -2.26 6.74
C VAL A 51 -17.58 -1.12 6.56
N ASN A 52 -17.46 -0.05 7.35
CA ASN A 52 -18.26 1.15 7.09
C ASN A 52 -17.85 1.80 5.76
N SER A 53 -18.79 2.51 5.13
CA SER A 53 -18.58 3.18 3.85
C SER A 53 -17.45 4.21 3.91
N ASP A 54 -17.32 4.90 5.03
CA ASP A 54 -16.36 6.01 5.19
C ASP A 54 -14.92 5.51 5.11
N SER A 55 -14.61 4.40 5.77
CA SER A 55 -13.29 3.76 5.71
C SER A 55 -12.95 3.30 4.30
N PHE A 56 -13.95 2.73 3.60
CA PHE A 56 -13.77 2.30 2.22
C PHE A 56 -13.55 3.48 1.27
N ILE A 57 -14.33 4.55 1.40
CA ILE A 57 -14.18 5.78 0.61
C ILE A 57 -12.83 6.44 0.89
N GLN A 58 -12.39 6.48 2.15
CA GLN A 58 -11.09 7.03 2.54
C GLN A 58 -9.93 6.26 1.91
N MET A 59 -10.01 4.93 1.89
CA MET A 59 -9.02 4.07 1.22
C MET A 59 -9.05 4.26 -0.30
N LEU A 60 -10.23 4.34 -0.92
CA LEU A 60 -10.37 4.66 -2.35
C LEU A 60 -9.78 6.04 -2.70
N HIS A 61 -10.07 7.05 -1.89
CA HIS A 61 -9.55 8.40 -2.06
C HIS A 61 -8.02 8.40 -1.97
N PHE A 62 -7.45 7.68 -1.01
CA PHE A 62 -6.01 7.51 -0.90
C PHE A 62 -5.38 6.95 -2.19
N TYR A 63 -5.90 5.84 -2.72
CA TYR A 63 -5.34 5.24 -3.93
C TYR A 63 -5.60 6.06 -5.20
N SER A 64 -6.63 6.91 -5.22
CA SER A 64 -6.92 7.80 -6.34
C SER A 64 -5.80 8.82 -6.64
N ASN A 65 -4.90 9.04 -5.67
CA ASN A 65 -3.69 9.84 -5.83
C ASN A 65 -2.63 9.16 -6.71
N TYR A 66 -2.68 7.83 -6.80
CA TYR A 66 -1.66 7.02 -7.49
C TYR A 66 -2.18 6.42 -8.80
N ILE A 67 -3.43 5.98 -8.82
CA ILE A 67 -4.02 5.27 -9.96
C ILE A 67 -5.41 5.80 -10.29
N SER A 68 -5.83 5.66 -11.55
CA SER A 68 -7.20 6.01 -11.95
C SER A 68 -8.24 5.11 -11.27
N VAL A 69 -9.31 5.70 -10.75
CA VAL A 69 -10.46 4.96 -10.20
C VAL A 69 -11.16 4.17 -11.32
N ASP A 70 -11.17 4.68 -12.55
CA ASP A 70 -11.74 3.96 -13.70
C ASP A 70 -10.99 2.66 -13.98
N PHE A 71 -9.65 2.68 -13.83
CA PHE A 71 -8.83 1.47 -13.94
C PHE A 71 -9.16 0.49 -12.82
N LEU A 72 -9.26 0.96 -11.57
CA LEU A 72 -9.62 0.11 -10.43
C LEU A 72 -10.99 -0.56 -10.64
N MET A 73 -11.93 0.11 -11.30
CA MET A 73 -13.29 -0.35 -11.59
C MET A 73 -13.44 -1.04 -12.95
N ALA A 74 -12.35 -1.23 -13.71
CA ALA A 74 -12.38 -1.84 -15.04
C ALA A 74 -12.85 -3.30 -14.99
N LYS A 75 -13.61 -3.75 -15.98
CA LYS A 75 -14.13 -5.14 -15.99
C LYS A 75 -12.99 -6.17 -16.09
N ASP A 76 -11.93 -5.81 -16.78
CA ASP A 76 -10.75 -6.60 -17.12
C ASP A 76 -9.51 -6.13 -16.34
N PHE A 77 -9.69 -5.72 -15.07
CA PHE A 77 -8.59 -5.27 -14.22
C PHE A 77 -7.44 -6.28 -14.22
N LYS A 78 -6.25 -5.80 -14.61
CA LYS A 78 -4.98 -6.52 -14.53
C LYS A 78 -3.94 -5.53 -14.03
N ILE A 79 -3.34 -5.83 -12.87
CA ILE A 79 -2.33 -4.96 -12.28
C ILE A 79 -1.10 -4.76 -13.19
N ALA A 80 -0.82 -5.70 -14.09
CA ALA A 80 0.23 -5.57 -15.10
C ALA A 80 0.02 -4.40 -16.08
N ASP A 81 -1.23 -3.94 -16.24
CA ASP A 81 -1.55 -2.78 -17.08
C ASP A 81 -1.50 -1.45 -16.29
N ALA A 82 -1.20 -1.48 -14.98
CA ALA A 82 -1.25 -0.31 -14.10
C ALA A 82 -0.40 0.86 -14.61
N ASP A 83 0.78 0.59 -15.18
CA ASP A 83 1.68 1.62 -15.71
C ASP A 83 1.00 2.52 -16.75
N ARG A 84 0.06 1.99 -17.55
CA ARG A 84 -0.70 2.74 -18.56
C ARG A 84 -1.73 3.69 -17.96
N TYR A 85 -2.09 3.48 -16.69
CA TYR A 85 -3.14 4.19 -15.96
C TYR A 85 -2.62 4.90 -14.71
N THR A 86 -1.30 4.90 -14.51
CA THR A 86 -0.63 5.82 -13.62
C THR A 86 -0.78 7.23 -14.18
N LYS A 87 -1.22 8.18 -13.36
CA LYS A 87 -1.28 9.58 -13.79
C LYS A 87 0.17 10.05 -13.98
N SER A 88 0.49 10.77 -15.06
CA SER A 88 1.86 11.26 -15.31
C SER A 88 2.43 12.09 -14.14
N PHE A 89 1.57 12.81 -13.41
CA PHE A 89 1.90 13.49 -12.16
C PHE A 89 2.09 12.52 -10.98
N SER A 90 1.34 11.41 -10.95
CA SER A 90 1.51 10.35 -9.95
C SER A 90 2.73 9.49 -10.21
N LEU A 91 3.24 9.30 -11.43
CA LEU A 91 4.48 8.53 -11.64
C LEU A 91 5.68 9.14 -10.91
N ASN A 92 5.91 10.45 -11.06
CA ASN A 92 6.97 11.13 -10.31
C ASN A 92 6.73 11.07 -8.80
N THR A 93 5.46 11.13 -8.37
CA THR A 93 5.08 11.04 -6.96
C THR A 93 5.23 9.61 -6.40
N ILE A 94 4.90 8.59 -7.19
CA ILE A 94 4.99 7.15 -6.86
C ILE A 94 6.47 6.77 -6.83
N VAL A 95 7.24 7.17 -7.85
CA VAL A 95 8.68 6.95 -7.90
C VAL A 95 9.35 7.65 -6.72
N LYS A 96 8.99 8.91 -6.44
CA LYS A 96 9.50 9.63 -5.26
C LYS A 96 9.12 8.93 -3.95
N ALA A 97 7.86 8.58 -3.75
CA ALA A 97 7.41 7.87 -2.55
C ALA A 97 8.11 6.51 -2.41
N LYS A 98 8.29 5.77 -3.50
CA LYS A 98 9.06 4.51 -3.51
C LYS A 98 10.52 4.74 -3.10
N LEU A 99 11.17 5.78 -3.63
CA LEU A 99 12.53 6.13 -3.28
C LEU A 99 12.66 6.56 -1.81
N GLU A 100 11.70 7.33 -1.29
CA GLU A 100 11.64 7.73 0.13
C GLU A 100 11.45 6.52 1.05
N LEU A 101 10.57 5.57 0.69
CA LEU A 101 10.37 4.33 1.43
C LEU A 101 11.62 3.45 1.43
N ILE A 102 12.28 3.30 0.28
CA ILE A 102 13.55 2.57 0.18
C ILE A 102 14.61 3.24 1.06
N GLN A 103 14.70 4.57 1.03
CA GLN A 103 15.63 5.33 1.86
C GLN A 103 15.38 5.07 3.35
N GLU A 104 14.13 5.09 3.80
CA GLU A 104 13.76 4.84 5.20
C GLU A 104 14.12 3.41 5.63
N GLN A 105 13.80 2.42 4.78
CA GLN A 105 14.11 1.01 5.04
C GLN A 105 15.63 0.77 5.17
N VAL A 106 16.41 1.28 4.22
CA VAL A 106 17.88 1.17 4.23
C VAL A 106 18.48 1.85 5.44
N THR A 107 17.96 3.02 5.83
CA THR A 107 18.44 3.74 7.01
C THR A 107 18.18 2.95 8.28
N LYS A 108 16.96 2.42 8.46
CA LYS A 108 16.60 1.58 9.61
C LYS A 108 17.46 0.32 9.71
N GLU A 109 17.70 -0.37 8.59
CA GLU A 109 18.55 -1.57 8.56
C GLU A 109 20.02 -1.27 8.85
N LEU A 110 20.55 -0.14 8.37
CA LEU A 110 21.91 0.30 8.70
C LEU A 110 22.05 0.64 10.18
N GLU A 111 21.08 1.36 10.76
CA GLU A 111 21.09 1.70 12.19
C GLU A 111 20.99 0.46 13.08
N SER A 112 20.14 -0.51 12.74
CA SER A 112 20.05 -1.77 13.50
C SER A 112 21.33 -2.57 13.40
N THR A 113 21.88 -2.70 12.18
CA THR A 113 23.14 -3.41 11.94
C THR A 113 24.31 -2.77 12.70
N GLN A 114 24.38 -1.43 12.71
CA GLN A 114 25.40 -0.71 13.47
C GLN A 114 25.28 -0.98 14.98
N LYS A 115 24.06 -0.90 15.53
CA LYS A 115 23.82 -1.19 16.96
C LYS A 115 24.22 -2.61 17.32
N ASP A 116 23.83 -3.59 16.51
CA ASP A 116 24.18 -5.00 16.72
C ASP A 116 25.69 -5.23 16.67
N PHE A 117 26.38 -4.56 15.74
CA PHE A 117 27.84 -4.65 15.65
C PHE A 117 28.53 -4.06 16.88
N VAL A 118 28.13 -2.85 17.30
CA VAL A 118 28.67 -2.20 18.51
C VAL A 118 28.43 -3.06 19.75
N GLN A 119 27.25 -3.66 19.87
CA GLN A 119 26.91 -4.56 20.96
C GLN A 119 27.83 -5.78 20.99
N LYS A 120 28.00 -6.47 19.85
CA LYS A 120 28.89 -7.64 19.74
C LYS A 120 30.35 -7.32 20.06
N VAL A 121 30.85 -6.17 19.60
CA VAL A 121 32.22 -5.72 19.93
C VAL A 121 32.34 -5.44 21.42
N SER A 122 31.35 -4.78 22.03
CA SER A 122 31.33 -4.50 23.47
C SER A 122 31.30 -5.78 24.30
N GLU A 123 30.50 -6.76 23.89
CA GLU A 123 30.47 -8.09 24.51
C GLU A 123 31.81 -8.80 24.39
N ALA A 124 32.46 -8.76 23.22
CA ALA A 124 33.79 -9.34 23.04
C ALA A 124 34.86 -8.66 23.90
N ILE A 125 34.80 -7.33 24.04
CA ILE A 125 35.70 -6.57 24.93
C ILE A 125 35.53 -7.00 26.39
N ASN A 126 34.29 -7.20 26.85
CA ASN A 126 34.01 -7.61 28.23
C ASN A 126 34.46 -9.05 28.56
N LEU A 127 34.86 -9.84 27.56
CA LEU A 127 35.40 -11.20 27.72
C LEU A 127 36.93 -11.23 27.80
N LEU A 128 37.61 -10.09 27.59
CA LEU A 128 39.06 -9.93 27.72
C LEU A 128 39.42 -9.39 29.12
#